data_AF-A0A924DU19-F1
#
_entry.id   AF-A0A924DU19-F1
#
_cell.length_a   1.000
_cell.length_b   1.000
_cell.length_c   1.000
_cell.angle_alpha   90.00
_cell.angle_beta   90.00
_cell.angle_gamma   90.00
#
_symmetry.space_group_name_H-M   'P 1'
#
loop_
_entity.id
_entity.type
_entity.pdbx_description
1 polymer ?
#
loop_
_entity_poly.entity_id
_entity_poly.type
_entity_poly.pdbx_seq_one_letter_code
_entity_poly.pdbx_strand_id
1 'polypeptide(L)' 'MERIPVSGPWITQKEIDYVADAAQNAWFANANVYNDRFEAAFANYVGKRYAFALPSCTSAIHLSLAALGVGP' A
#
# COMPACT_ATOMS: atom_id res chain seq x y z
N MET A 1 13.66 -32.27 9.70
CA MET A 1 12.31 -31.69 9.88
C MET A 1 12.27 -30.38 9.13
N GLU A 2 11.40 -30.26 8.15
CA GLU A 2 11.19 -29.01 7.41
C GLU A 2 10.43 -28.01 8.31
N ARG A 3 10.84 -26.74 8.31
CA ARG A 3 10.19 -25.71 9.13
C ARG A 3 8.88 -25.27 8.47
N ILE A 4 7.78 -25.27 9.22
CA ILE A 4 6.48 -24.75 8.77
C ILE A 4 6.37 -23.28 9.23
N PRO A 5 6.42 -22.29 8.33
CA PRO A 5 6.26 -20.89 8.69
C PRO A 5 4.80 -20.56 9.06
N VAL A 6 4.61 -19.63 10.00
CA VAL A 6 3.27 -19.18 10.45
C VAL A 6 2.58 -18.32 9.38
N SER A 7 3.35 -17.58 8.60
CA SER A 7 2.83 -16.73 7.52
C SER A 7 3.88 -16.58 6.42
N GLY A 8 3.41 -16.21 5.23
CA GLY A 8 4.22 -15.90 4.08
C GLY A 8 3.40 -15.16 3.04
N PRO A 9 4.05 -14.45 2.11
CA PRO A 9 3.33 -13.78 1.04
C PRO A 9 2.76 -14.82 0.08
N TRP A 10 1.52 -14.59 -0.37
CA TRP A 10 0.95 -15.32 -1.50
C TRP A 10 1.03 -14.41 -2.73
N ILE A 11 2.02 -14.67 -3.58
CA ILE A 11 2.30 -13.89 -4.79
C ILE A 11 1.92 -14.74 -5.99
N THR A 12 1.07 -14.19 -6.85
CA THR A 12 0.65 -14.77 -8.12
C THR A 12 1.26 -13.98 -9.28
N GLN A 13 0.98 -14.40 -10.51
CA GLN A 13 1.42 -13.67 -11.71
C GLN A 13 0.90 -12.22 -11.73
N LYS A 14 -0.28 -11.96 -11.16
CA LYS A 14 -0.90 -10.63 -11.16
C LYS A 14 -0.06 -9.60 -10.41
N GLU A 15 0.47 -9.95 -9.24
CA GLU A 15 1.34 -9.06 -8.47
C GLU A 15 2.67 -8.82 -9.21
N ILE A 16 3.22 -9.86 -9.84
CA ILE A 16 4.45 -9.76 -10.65
C ILE A 16 4.24 -8.80 -11.82
N ASP A 17 3.15 -8.94 -12.56
CA ASP A 17 2.85 -8.11 -13.74
C ASP A 17 2.68 -6.64 -13.35
N TYR A 18 2.00 -6.36 -12.23
CA TYR A 18 1.85 -4.98 -11.76
C TYR A 18 3.16 -4.36 -11.30
N VAL A 19 4.02 -5.12 -10.61
CA VAL A 19 5.34 -4.62 -10.22
C VAL A 19 6.21 -4.38 -11.45
N ALA A 20 6.18 -5.28 -12.43
CA ALA A 20 6.94 -5.13 -13.67
C ALA A 20 6.49 -3.92 -14.48
N ASP A 21 5.19 -3.69 -14.62
CA ASP A 21 4.65 -2.50 -15.29
C ASP A 21 4.99 -1.23 -14.52
N ALA A 22 4.80 -1.20 -13.19
CA ALA A 22 5.15 -0.04 -12.37
C ALA A 22 6.63 0.34 -12.51
N ALA A 23 7.52 -0.66 -12.48
CA ALA A 23 8.96 -0.44 -12.65
C ALA A 23 9.33 0.10 -14.03
N GLN A 24 8.53 -0.13 -15.07
CA GLN A 24 8.77 0.37 -16.43
C GLN A 24 8.10 1.73 -16.66
N ASN A 25 6.89 1.94 -16.14
CA ASN A 25 5.98 2.96 -16.62
C ASN A 25 5.55 3.99 -15.55
N ALA A 26 5.64 3.65 -14.26
CA ALA A 26 5.17 4.50 -13.16
C ALA A 26 6.26 5.47 -12.66
N TRP A 27 6.75 6.33 -13.57
CA TRP A 27 7.78 7.33 -13.27
C TRP A 27 7.31 8.75 -13.62
N PHE A 28 7.95 9.74 -13.02
CA PHE A 28 7.70 11.17 -13.27
C PHE A 28 6.22 11.54 -13.14
N ALA A 29 5.57 11.94 -14.24
CA ALA A 29 4.15 12.28 -14.27
C ALA A 29 3.24 11.10 -13.87
N ASN A 30 3.70 9.86 -14.04
CA ASN A 30 2.95 8.65 -13.73
C ASN A 30 3.33 8.04 -12.37
N ALA A 31 4.19 8.70 -11.56
CA ALA A 31 4.76 8.11 -10.34
C ALA A 31 3.71 7.61 -9.34
N ASN A 32 2.52 8.23 -9.30
CA ASN A 32 1.47 7.89 -8.34
C ASN A 32 0.37 6.99 -8.91
N VAL A 33 0.42 6.58 -10.19
CA VAL A 33 -0.71 5.89 -10.83
C VAL A 33 -1.16 4.62 -10.09
N TYR A 34 -0.21 3.87 -9.53
CA TYR A 34 -0.52 2.65 -8.76
C TYR A 34 -1.02 2.96 -7.36
N ASN A 35 -0.49 4.02 -6.72
CA ASN A 35 -0.95 4.46 -5.41
C ASN A 35 -2.38 4.99 -5.51
N ASP A 36 -2.68 5.85 -6.48
CA ASP A 36 -4.02 6.41 -6.70
C ASP A 36 -5.04 5.30 -6.94
N ARG A 37 -4.68 4.30 -7.76
CA ARG A 37 -5.52 3.12 -8.01
C ARG A 37 -5.73 2.30 -6.74
N PHE A 38 -4.68 2.08 -5.95
CA PHE A 38 -4.77 1.32 -4.71
C PHE A 38 -5.62 2.05 -3.66
N GLU A 39 -5.41 3.35 -3.47
CA GLU A 39 -6.16 4.18 -2.53
C GLU A 39 -7.66 4.21 -2.88
N ALA A 40 -8.00 4.42 -4.15
CA ALA A 40 -9.39 4.40 -4.59
C ALA A 40 -10.05 3.02 -4.39
N ALA A 41 -9.36 1.94 -4.78
CA ALA A 41 -9.86 0.58 -4.62
C ALA A 41 -10.02 0.22 -3.13
N PHE A 42 -9.06 0.59 -2.29
CA PHE A 42 -9.06 0.28 -0.87
C PHE A 42 -10.12 1.08 -0.12
N ALA A 43 -10.26 2.38 -0.40
CA ALA A 43 -11.32 3.21 0.17
C ALA A 43 -12.72 2.62 -0.09
N ASN A 44 -12.96 2.18 -1.33
CA ASN A 44 -14.19 1.48 -1.70
C ASN A 44 -14.36 0.15 -0.95
N TYR A 45 -13.29 -0.64 -0.84
CA TYR A 45 -13.31 -1.93 -0.14
C TYR A 45 -13.66 -1.78 1.35
N VAL A 46 -13.11 -0.77 2.04
CA VAL A 46 -13.36 -0.54 3.48
C VAL A 46 -14.57 0.36 3.77
N GLY A 47 -15.25 0.85 2.73
CA GLY A 47 -16.41 1.73 2.87
C GLY A 47 -16.07 3.09 3.49
N LYS A 48 -14.92 3.67 3.15
CA LYS A 48 -14.48 5.00 3.61
C LYS A 48 -14.35 5.95 2.43
N ARG A 49 -14.49 7.26 2.72
CA ARG A 49 -14.38 8.31 1.70
C ARG A 49 -12.95 8.49 1.19
N TYR A 50 -11.96 8.25 2.04
CA TYR A 50 -10.54 8.45 1.74
C TYR A 50 -9.71 7.28 2.28
N ALA A 51 -8.63 6.97 1.57
CA ALA A 51 -7.55 6.07 2.00
C ALA A 51 -6.23 6.64 1.50
N PHE A 52 -5.13 6.35 2.21
CA PHE A 52 -3.79 6.82 1.86
C PHE A 52 -2.80 5.65 1.91
N ALA A 53 -1.99 5.50 0.86
CA ALA A 53 -0.92 4.53 0.78
C ALA A 53 0.31 5.05 1.53
N LEU A 54 0.84 4.25 2.46
CA LEU A 54 1.99 4.61 3.29
C LEU A 54 2.99 3.46 3.32
N PRO A 55 4.29 3.74 3.54
CA PRO A 55 5.34 2.72 3.49
C PRO A 55 5.25 1.67 4.60
N SER A 56 4.54 1.98 5.70
CA SER A 56 4.31 1.04 6.80
C SER A 56 3.13 1.44 7.67
N CYS A 57 2.55 0.48 8.40
CA CYS A 57 1.49 0.74 9.38
C CYS A 57 1.95 1.65 10.53
N THR A 58 3.23 1.57 10.92
CA THR A 58 3.81 2.49 11.92
C THR A 58 3.76 3.94 11.43
N SER A 59 4.08 4.18 10.16
CA SER A 59 3.97 5.52 9.55
C SER A 59 2.52 5.99 9.50
N ALA A 60 1.59 5.08 9.24
CA ALA A 60 0.15 5.38 9.26
C ALA A 60 -0.34 5.82 10.65
N ILE A 61 0.06 5.11 11.70
CA ILE A 61 -0.29 5.48 13.08
C ILE A 61 0.33 6.82 13.45
N HIS A 62 1.62 7.01 13.15
CA HIS A 62 2.30 8.27 13.43
C HIS A 62 1.60 9.44 12.73
N LEU A 63 1.37 9.34 11.42
CA LEU A 63 0.70 10.41 10.66
C LEU A 63 -0.71 10.68 11.19
N SER A 64 -1.44 9.64 11.59
CA SER A 64 -2.79 9.78 12.16
C SER A 64 -2.78 10.55 13.48
N LEU A 65 -1.82 10.25 14.37
CA LEU A 65 -1.65 10.95 15.64
C LEU A 65 -1.23 12.41 15.41
N ALA A 66 -0.25 12.64 14.53
CA ALA A 66 0.22 13.97 14.18
C ALA A 66 -0.91 14.84 13.59
N ALA A 67 -1.75 14.27 12.71
CA ALA A 67 -2.90 14.96 12.14
C ALA A 67 -3.97 15.35 13.19
N LEU A 68 -4.06 14.59 14.28
CA LEU A 68 -4.93 14.89 15.43
C LEU A 68 -4.28 15.84 16.45
N GLY A 69 -3.05 16.31 16.21
CA GLY A 69 -2.30 17.15 17.14
C GLY A 69 -1.75 16.40 18.35
N VAL A 70 -1.67 15.07 18.28
CA VAL A 70 -1.08 14.24 19.33
C VAL A 70 0.39 14.03 19.03
N GLY A 71 1.26 14.49 19.94
CA GLY A 71 2.71 14.39 19.84
C GLY A 71 3.35 14.17 21.21
N PRO A 72 4.68 13.97 21.27
CA PRO A 72 5.43 13.90 22.52
C PRO A 72 5.31 15.19 23.36
#